data_AF-A0A846ML65-F1
#
_entry.id   AF-A0A846ML65-F1
#
_cell.length_a   1.000
_cell.length_b   1.000
_cell.length_c   1.000
_cell.angle_alpha   90.00
_cell.angle_beta   90.00
_cell.angle_gamma   90.00
#
_symmetry.space_group_name_H-M   'P 1'
#
loop_
_entity.id
_entity.type
_entity.pdbx_description
1 polymer ?
#
loop_
_entity_poly.entity_id
_entity_poly.type
_entity_poly.pdbx_seq_one_letter_code
_entity_poly.pdbx_strand_id
1 'polypeptide(L)' 'MWIQHYNPFHNVYLSAFIAALPIALFLLCLTVFKMKGVKAAFLALCFGLVTAVCFFHMPVSKAIAASIYGIANGL' A
#
# COMPACT_ATOMS: atom_id res chain seq x y z
N MET A 1 -20.39 -0.60 7.17
CA MET A 1 -19.34 0.41 6.89
C MET A 1 -18.16 0.18 7.83
N TRP A 2 -16.92 0.29 7.34
CA TRP A 2 -15.75 0.47 8.19
C TRP A 2 -15.36 1.96 8.15
N ILE A 3 -15.04 2.56 9.29
CA ILE A 3 -14.57 3.95 9.35
C ILE A 3 -13.06 3.94 9.11
N GLN A 4 -12.62 4.62 8.05
CA GLN A 4 -11.20 4.72 7.73
C GLN A 4 -10.56 5.84 8.55
N HIS A 5 -9.59 5.48 9.39
CA HIS A 5 -8.83 6.44 10.17
C HIS A 5 -7.55 6.82 9.39
N TYR A 6 -7.61 7.94 8.67
CA TYR A 6 -6.52 8.40 7.79
C TYR A 6 -5.30 8.98 8.54
N ASN A 7 -5.47 9.36 9.80
CA ASN A 7 -4.43 9.97 10.61
C ASN A 7 -4.19 9.16 11.90
N PRO A 8 -3.59 7.97 11.83
CA PRO A 8 -3.28 7.16 13.01
C PRO A 8 -2.24 7.82 13.93
N PHE A 9 -1.41 8.73 13.41
CA PHE A 9 -0.30 9.35 14.15
C PHE A 9 -0.60 10.75 14.69
N HIS A 10 -1.85 11.23 14.58
CA HIS A 10 -2.24 12.62 14.88
C HIS A 10 -1.45 13.70 14.10
N ASN A 11 -0.60 13.28 13.16
CA ASN A 11 0.17 14.12 12.27
C ASN A 11 -0.04 13.67 10.81
N VAL A 12 -0.65 14.56 10.03
CA VAL A 12 -1.01 14.31 8.63
C VAL A 12 0.22 14.09 7.75
N TYR A 13 1.31 14.82 8.02
CA TYR A 13 2.56 14.69 7.25
C TYR A 13 3.21 13.33 7.45
N LEU A 14 3.24 12.83 8.69
CA LEU A 14 3.80 11.51 8.99
C LEU A 14 2.95 10.39 8.38
N SER A 15 1.64 10.50 8.49
CA SER A 15 0.69 9.54 7.91
C SER A 15 0.79 9.51 6.38
N ALA A 16 0.92 10.68 5.74
CA ALA A 16 1.10 10.78 4.29
C ALA A 16 2.43 10.17 3.83
N PHE A 17 3.51 10.37 4.58
CA PHE A 17 4.81 9.77 4.26
C PHE A 17 4.76 8.24 4.29
N ILE A 18 4.12 7.67 5.32
CA ILE A 18 3.95 6.23 5.44
C ILE A 18 3.05 5.67 4.32
N ALA A 19 1.97 6.38 3.98
CA ALA A 19 1.10 6.02 2.86
C ALA A 19 1.83 6.01 1.50
N ALA A 20 2.87 6.82 1.33
CA ALA A 20 3.65 6.89 0.10
C ALA A 20 4.75 5.82 0.00
N LEU A 21 5.08 5.09 1.07
CA LEU A 21 6.14 4.08 1.05
C LEU A 21 5.97 3.00 -0.03
N PRO A 22 4.78 2.41 -0.26
CA PRO A 22 4.62 1.36 -1.27
C PRO A 22 4.87 1.87 -2.70
N ILE A 23 4.41 3.08 -3.02
CA ILE A 23 4.62 3.68 -4.36
C ILE A 23 6.08 4.09 -4.56
N ALA A 24 6.73 4.61 -3.51
CA ALA A 24 8.14 4.95 -3.56
C ALA A 24 9.01 3.69 -3.79
N LEU A 25 8.70 2.58 -3.10
CA LEU A 25 9.34 1.28 -3.32
C LEU A 25 9.13 0.79 -4.76
N PHE A 26 7.91 0.88 -5.28
CA PHE A 26 7.60 0.50 -6.64
C PHE A 26 8.46 1.26 -7.66
N LEU A 27 8.52 2.59 -7.52
CA LEU A 27 9.32 3.46 -8.40
C LEU A 27 10.82 3.18 -8.27
N LEU A 28 11.33 2.93 -7.06
CA LEU A 28 12.73 2.54 -6.84
C LEU A 28 13.05 1.19 -7.51
N CYS A 29 12.16 0.20 -7.42
CA CYS A 29 12.32 -1.09 -8.08
C CYS A 29 12.40 -0.97 -9.61
N LEU A 30 11.66 -0.03 -10.21
CA LEU A 30 11.70 0.20 -11.65
C LEU A 30 12.92 1.02 -12.10
N THR A 31 13.20 2.10 -11.39
CA THR A 31 14.23 3.09 -11.79
C THR A 31 15.64 2.64 -11.44
N VAL A 32 15.85 2.13 -10.22
CA VAL A 32 17.17 1.76 -9.70
C VAL A 32 17.46 0.29 -9.99
N PHE A 33 16.55 -0.60 -9.58
CA PHE A 33 16.78 -2.05 -9.69
C PHE A 33 16.47 -2.61 -11.09
N LYS A 34 15.89 -1.80 -11.99
CA LYS A 34 15.53 -2.19 -13.37
C LYS A 34 14.80 -3.54 -13.45
N MET A 35 13.91 -3.79 -12.47
CA MET A 35 13.16 -5.03 -12.41
C MET A 35 12.00 -5.04 -13.40
N LYS A 36 11.53 -6.25 -13.79
CA LYS A 36 10.28 -6.38 -14.55
C LYS A 36 9.12 -5.80 -13.73
N GLY A 37 8.26 -5.01 -14.37
CA GLY A 37 7.15 -4.31 -13.70
C GLY A 37 6.25 -5.22 -12.87
N VAL A 38 5.97 -6.44 -13.33
CA VAL A 38 5.17 -7.42 -12.58
C VAL A 38 5.81 -7.79 -11.24
N LYS A 39 7.14 -7.96 -11.19
CA LYS A 39 7.85 -8.28 -9.93
C LYS A 39 7.84 -7.10 -8.97
N ALA A 40 8.06 -5.90 -9.49
CA ALA A 40 8.01 -4.67 -8.70
C ALA A 40 6.60 -4.42 -8.13
N ALA A 41 5.56 -4.62 -8.95
CA ALA A 41 4.17 -4.44 -8.56
C ALA A 41 3.77 -5.43 -7.46
N PHE A 42 4.19 -6.69 -7.58
CA PHE A 42 3.94 -7.70 -6.54
C PHE A 42 4.60 -7.31 -5.21
N LEU A 43 5.85 -6.83 -5.25
CA LEU A 43 6.55 -6.37 -4.04
C LEU A 43 5.84 -5.18 -3.39
N ALA A 44 5.42 -4.21 -4.21
CA ALA A 44 4.69 -3.03 -3.77
C ALA A 44 3.31 -3.37 -3.19
N LEU A 45 2.61 -4.37 -3.76
CA LEU A 45 1.35 -4.88 -3.23
C LEU A 45 1.53 -5.51 -1.85
N CYS A 46 2.55 -6.36 -1.68
CA CYS A 46 2.88 -6.94 -0.37
C CYS A 46 3.20 -5.85 0.65
N PHE A 47 4.03 -4.87 0.29
CA PHE A 47 4.32 -3.73 1.17
C PHE A 47 3.07 -2.89 1.48
N GLY A 48 2.21 -2.65 0.49
CA GLY A 48 0.94 -1.94 0.65
C GLY A 48 0.04 -2.62 1.67
N LEU A 49 -0.12 -3.95 1.57
CA LEU A 49 -0.88 -4.75 2.53
C LEU A 49 -0.29 -4.66 3.95
N VAL A 50 1.03 -4.79 4.08
CA VAL A 50 1.71 -4.67 5.38
C VAL A 50 1.50 -3.28 5.97
N THR A 51 1.67 -2.22 5.18
CA THR A 51 1.49 -0.85 5.65
C THR A 51 0.04 -0.55 6.07
N ALA A 52 -0.94 -1.02 5.30
CA ALA A 52 -2.36 -0.84 5.59
C ALA A 52 -2.78 -1.52 6.91
N VAL A 53 -2.29 -2.74 7.17
CA VAL A 53 -2.64 -3.48 8.38
C VAL A 53 -1.86 -2.96 9.58
N CYS A 54 -0.54 -2.79 9.47
CA CYS A 54 0.31 -2.43 10.61
C CYS A 54 0.24 -0.95 11.01
N PHE A 55 0.09 -0.03 10.06
CA PHE A 55 0.15 1.41 10.35
C PHE A 55 -1.25 2.05 10.36
N PHE A 56 -2.12 1.65 9.44
CA PHE A 56 -3.48 2.20 9.34
C PHE A 56 -4.54 1.38 10.07
N HIS A 57 -4.12 0.33 10.80
CA HIS A 57 -5.01 -0.54 11.59
C HIS A 57 -6.19 -1.06 10.76
N MET A 58 -5.99 -1.25 9.46
CA MET A 58 -7.04 -1.74 8.57
C MET A 58 -7.30 -3.22 8.88
N PRO A 59 -8.57 -3.65 9.01
CA PRO A 59 -8.90 -5.06 9.19
C PRO A 59 -8.36 -5.87 8.02
N VAL A 60 -7.70 -7.00 8.30
CA VAL A 60 -7.07 -7.86 7.27
C VAL A 60 -8.09 -8.29 6.20
N SER A 61 -9.33 -8.59 6.62
CA SER A 61 -10.42 -8.93 5.70
C SER A 61 -10.73 -7.82 4.70
N LYS A 62 -10.65 -6.55 5.11
CA LYS A 62 -10.85 -5.38 4.25
C LYS A 62 -9.64 -5.10 3.38
N ALA A 63 -8.42 -5.25 3.91
CA ALA A 63 -7.19 -5.04 3.16
C ALA A 63 -7.06 -6.03 1.97
N ILE A 64 -7.36 -7.31 2.22
CA ILE A 64 -7.38 -8.35 1.17
C ILE A 64 -8.50 -8.08 0.17
N ALA A 65 -9.72 -7.78 0.65
CA ALA A 65 -10.84 -7.47 -0.24
C ALA A 65 -10.54 -6.27 -1.14
N ALA A 66 -9.91 -5.21 -0.62
CA ALA A 66 -9.50 -4.05 -1.40
C ALA A 66 -8.44 -4.41 -2.45
N SER A 67 -7.50 -5.28 -2.11
CA SER A 67 -6.45 -5.75 -3.05
C SER A 67 -7.04 -6.56 -4.20
N ILE A 68 -7.93 -7.52 -3.88
CA ILE A 68 -8.64 -8.33 -4.88
C ILE A 68 -9.52 -7.42 -5.75
N TYR A 69 -10.18 -6.44 -5.15
CA TYR A 69 -11.00 -5.48 -5.88
C TYR A 69 -10.16 -4.64 -6.85
N GLY A 70 -8.97 -4.17 -6.44
CA GLY A 70 -8.03 -3.49 -7.34
C GLY A 70 -7.67 -4.36 -8.55
N ILE A 71 -7.24 -5.60 -8.29
CA ILE A 71 -6.88 -6.57 -9.34
C ILE A 71 -8.05 -6.84 -10.29
N ALA A 72 -9.25 -7.06 -9.76
CA ALA A 72 -10.46 -7.33 -10.56
C ALA A 72 -10.84 -6.14 -11.46
N ASN A 73 -10.53 -4.91 -11.04
CA ASN A 73 -10.73 -3.70 -11.84
C ASN A 73 -9.55 -3.39 -12.78
N GLY A 74 -8.47 -4.18 -12.78
CA GLY A 74 -7.28 -3.94 -13.60
C GLY A 74 -6.41 -2.77 -13.14
N LEU A 75 -6.52 -2.39 -11.86
CA LEU A 75 -5.71 -1.38 -11.18
C LEU A 75 -4.45 -1.98 -10.55
#